data_AF-A0A7H8IIL8-F1
#
_entry.id   AF-A0A7H8IIL8-F1
#
_cell.length_a   1.000
_cell.length_b   1.000
_cell.length_c   1.000
_cell.angle_alpha   90.00
_cell.angle_beta   90.00
_cell.angle_gamma   90.00
#
_symmetry.space_group_name_H-M   'P 1'
#
loop_
_entity.id
_entity.type
_entity.pdbx_description
1 polymer ?
#
loop_
_entity_poly.entity_id
_entity_poly.type
_entity_poly.pdbx_seq_one_letter_code
_entity_poly.pdbx_strand_id
1 'polypeptide(L)'
;MTTCTSLQRLSRQPLPPNGEYPETCACGPAVRFRCGHCWHDQCLDCGFCAVDGCVCHCMLGFTPGEDPPHGPTIWLGAHHARALARWCVPLCVSRRNLANLRDLPRAAAPWVCDSGAFTELSLHGRWTITPYAYARELRRYRDEIGWLSWAGPQDWMCEPQIIAKTGLSVAEHLARTVGNYLDLMAIDDTLKIIPSVQGDTVADYVRCLSLYDRAGVDLSALPLVGVGSICRRTSPREAAAILGTLAETGLPLHGFGLALDALDKCAEFLVSADSLAWSREARWNPPLPGHTHASCSNCVYWAMQWRERVLKVLHKPRQMVLRTTRTPS
;
A
#
# COMPACT_ATOMS: atom_id res chain seq x y z
N MET A 1 -35.16 -3.86 -17.41
CA MET A 1 -34.71 -5.09 -16.75
C MET A 1 -34.06 -5.98 -17.79
N THR A 2 -32.73 -5.95 -17.86
CA THR A 2 -31.94 -7.05 -18.41
C THR A 2 -30.67 -7.09 -17.56
N THR A 3 -30.58 -8.12 -16.75
CA THR A 3 -29.53 -8.38 -15.78
C THR A 3 -28.20 -8.59 -16.50
N CYS A 4 -27.16 -7.81 -16.17
CA CYS A 4 -25.78 -8.12 -16.57
C CYS A 4 -25.25 -9.23 -15.65
N THR A 5 -25.83 -10.42 -15.82
CA THR A 5 -25.36 -11.66 -15.23
C THR A 5 -24.27 -12.20 -16.17
N SER A 6 -23.12 -12.57 -15.60
CA SER A 6 -21.98 -13.21 -16.26
C SER A 6 -21.03 -12.30 -17.06
N LEU A 7 -20.16 -11.57 -16.35
CA LEU A 7 -18.77 -11.47 -16.81
C LEU A 7 -18.12 -12.84 -16.58
N GLN A 8 -18.37 -13.78 -17.50
CA GLN A 8 -17.55 -14.97 -17.64
C GLN A 8 -16.09 -14.51 -17.70
N ARG A 9 -15.20 -15.19 -16.96
CA ARG A 9 -13.76 -15.09 -17.22
C ARG A 9 -13.57 -15.31 -18.71
N LEU A 10 -13.28 -14.25 -19.47
CA LEU A 10 -12.73 -14.41 -20.79
C LEU A 10 -11.38 -15.10 -20.56
N SER A 11 -11.36 -16.41 -20.79
CA SER A 11 -10.14 -17.19 -20.88
C SER A 11 -9.17 -16.41 -21.77
N ARG A 12 -7.93 -16.20 -21.30
CA ARG A 12 -6.84 -15.66 -22.12
C ARG A 12 -6.88 -16.37 -23.47
N GLN A 13 -7.28 -15.68 -24.53
CA GLN A 13 -7.22 -16.28 -25.85
C GLN A 13 -5.75 -16.42 -26.24
N PRO A 14 -5.36 -17.56 -26.82
CA PRO A 14 -3.97 -17.76 -27.24
C PRO A 14 -3.59 -16.70 -28.27
N LEU A 15 -2.36 -16.19 -28.14
CA LEU A 15 -1.75 -15.31 -29.14
C LEU A 15 -1.78 -15.99 -30.51
N PRO A 16 -2.03 -15.25 -31.60
CA PRO A 16 -1.94 -15.82 -32.93
C PRO A 16 -0.52 -16.37 -33.15
N PRO A 17 -0.38 -17.57 -33.72
CA PRO A 17 0.89 -18.31 -33.78
C PRO A 17 2.01 -17.58 -34.54
N ASN A 18 1.66 -16.56 -35.35
CA ASN A 18 2.61 -15.84 -36.21
C ASN A 18 2.85 -14.38 -35.77
N GLY A 19 2.27 -13.91 -34.67
CA GLY A 19 2.44 -12.53 -34.19
C GLY A 19 1.79 -11.44 -35.05
N GLU A 20 1.16 -11.79 -36.17
CA GLU A 20 0.42 -10.86 -37.03
C GLU A 20 -1.02 -10.68 -36.51
N TYR A 21 -1.36 -9.44 -36.17
CA TYR A 21 -2.73 -9.05 -35.82
C TYR A 21 -3.47 -8.63 -37.09
N PRO A 22 -4.72 -9.09 -37.32
CA PRO A 22 -5.52 -8.59 -38.43
C PRO A 22 -5.76 -7.08 -38.30
N GLU A 23 -5.77 -6.33 -39.41
CA GLU A 23 -6.02 -4.87 -39.39
C GLU A 23 -7.40 -4.49 -38.81
N THR A 24 -8.34 -5.44 -38.76
CA THR A 24 -9.70 -5.26 -38.24
C THR A 24 -10.14 -6.47 -37.41
N CYS A 25 -10.62 -6.24 -36.17
CA CYS A 25 -11.27 -7.28 -35.36
C CYS A 25 -12.79 -7.27 -35.59
N ALA A 26 -13.38 -8.44 -35.84
CA ALA A 26 -14.83 -8.61 -35.99
C ALA A 26 -15.56 -8.91 -34.66
N CYS A 27 -14.81 -8.95 -33.55
CA CYS A 27 -15.30 -9.19 -32.21
C CYS A 27 -16.16 -8.01 -31.69
N GLY A 28 -17.39 -8.25 -31.25
CA GLY A 28 -18.26 -7.24 -30.66
C GLY A 28 -18.30 -7.35 -29.12
N PRO A 29 -18.24 -6.23 -28.35
CA PRO A 29 -18.03 -4.85 -28.79
C PRO A 29 -16.53 -4.51 -28.91
N ALA A 30 -16.07 -4.21 -30.13
CA ALA A 30 -14.73 -3.69 -30.38
C ALA A 30 -14.63 -2.23 -29.93
N VAL A 31 -14.21 -1.98 -28.69
CA VAL A 31 -13.82 -0.63 -28.28
C VAL A 31 -12.42 -0.37 -28.84
N ARG A 32 -12.32 0.29 -30.00
CA ARG A 32 -11.04 0.80 -30.50
C ARG A 32 -10.57 1.92 -29.56
N PHE A 33 -9.64 1.61 -28.67
CA PHE A 33 -9.02 2.62 -27.82
C PHE A 33 -8.06 3.49 -28.64
N ARG A 34 -8.04 4.79 -28.32
CA ARG A 34 -7.38 5.88 -29.07
C ARG A 34 -5.86 5.69 -29.27
N CYS A 35 -5.23 4.76 -28.55
CA CYS A 35 -3.79 4.50 -28.61
C CYS A 35 -3.35 3.54 -29.72
N GLY A 36 -4.27 2.76 -30.33
CA GLY A 36 -3.92 1.83 -31.43
C GLY A 36 -3.14 0.57 -31.04
N HIS A 37 -2.78 0.38 -29.77
CA HIS A 37 -2.00 -0.77 -29.28
C HIS A 37 -2.82 -1.73 -28.42
N CYS A 38 -4.10 -1.94 -28.74
CA CYS A 38 -4.98 -2.82 -27.96
C CYS A 38 -5.78 -3.76 -28.87
N TRP A 39 -5.92 -5.02 -28.45
CA TRP A 39 -6.71 -6.06 -29.10
C TRP A 39 -7.51 -6.84 -28.05
N HIS A 40 -8.81 -7.04 -28.25
CA HIS A 40 -9.70 -7.75 -27.29
C HIS A 40 -9.57 -7.27 -25.83
N ASP A 41 -9.66 -5.96 -25.59
CA ASP A 41 -9.46 -5.37 -24.26
C ASP A 41 -8.11 -5.70 -23.62
N GLN A 42 -7.07 -5.98 -24.42
CA GLN A 42 -5.72 -6.25 -23.96
C GLN A 42 -4.74 -5.34 -24.68
N CYS A 43 -3.89 -4.63 -23.93
CA CYS A 43 -2.79 -3.87 -24.49
C CYS A 43 -1.77 -4.84 -25.12
N LEU A 44 -1.43 -4.64 -26.38
CA LEU A 44 -0.50 -5.46 -27.14
C LEU A 44 0.96 -5.27 -26.69
N ASP A 45 1.28 -4.15 -26.05
CA ASP A 45 2.63 -3.85 -25.57
C ASP A 45 2.90 -4.44 -24.17
N CYS A 46 1.91 -4.42 -23.27
CA CYS A 46 2.10 -4.84 -21.88
C CYS A 46 1.20 -6.01 -21.43
N GLY A 47 0.27 -6.47 -22.27
CA GLY A 47 -0.61 -7.60 -21.98
C GLY A 47 -1.73 -7.30 -20.96
N PHE A 48 -1.88 -6.06 -20.47
CA PHE A 48 -2.89 -5.69 -19.47
C PHE A 48 -4.16 -5.09 -20.06
N CYS A 49 -5.26 -5.17 -19.29
CA CYS A 49 -6.60 -4.87 -19.77
C CYS A 49 -6.77 -3.41 -20.22
N ALA A 50 -7.25 -3.20 -21.44
CA ALA A 50 -7.44 -1.89 -22.06
C ALA A 50 -8.84 -1.30 -21.83
N VAL A 51 -9.65 -1.85 -20.93
CA VAL A 51 -11.03 -1.36 -20.68
C VAL A 51 -11.07 0.10 -20.20
N ASP A 52 -12.23 0.73 -20.42
CA ASP A 52 -12.51 2.11 -20.03
C ASP A 52 -12.05 2.43 -18.60
N GLY A 53 -11.14 3.40 -18.51
CA GLY A 53 -10.58 3.88 -17.26
C GLY A 53 -9.15 3.43 -16.98
N CYS A 54 -8.65 2.35 -17.59
CA CYS A 54 -7.25 1.94 -17.41
C CYS A 54 -6.28 3.02 -17.87
N VAL A 55 -5.26 3.34 -17.07
CA VAL A 55 -4.14 4.18 -17.51
C VAL A 55 -3.22 3.27 -18.28
N CYS A 56 -3.46 3.15 -19.59
CA CYS A 56 -2.59 2.41 -20.48
C CYS A 56 -1.15 2.90 -20.30
N HIS A 57 -0.23 2.00 -19.92
CA HIS A 57 1.18 2.33 -19.65
C HIS A 57 1.83 3.01 -20.86
N CYS A 58 1.40 2.69 -22.08
CA CYS A 58 1.87 3.34 -23.31
C CYS A 58 1.53 4.83 -23.36
N MET A 59 0.48 5.28 -22.67
CA MET A 59 0.12 6.70 -22.54
C MET A 59 0.90 7.44 -21.46
N LEU A 60 1.74 6.77 -20.66
CA LEU A 60 2.61 7.40 -19.66
C LEU A 60 3.88 7.99 -20.26
N GLY A 61 4.21 7.65 -21.52
CA GLY A 61 5.46 8.01 -22.17
C GLY A 61 6.68 7.20 -21.70
N PHE A 62 6.46 6.20 -20.84
CA PHE A 62 7.45 5.20 -20.42
C PHE A 62 6.73 3.95 -19.89
N THR A 63 7.40 2.80 -19.94
CA THR A 63 6.92 1.56 -19.29
C THR A 63 7.25 1.63 -17.80
N PRO A 64 6.25 1.63 -16.88
CA PRO A 64 6.53 1.57 -15.45
C PRO A 64 7.37 0.34 -15.11
N GLY A 65 8.38 0.52 -14.27
CA GLY A 65 9.20 -0.58 -13.79
C GLY A 65 8.36 -1.55 -12.97
N GLU A 66 8.62 -2.84 -13.12
CA GLU A 66 8.14 -3.82 -12.16
C GLU A 66 8.80 -3.57 -10.80
N ASP A 67 8.15 -4.03 -9.73
CA ASP A 67 8.85 -4.10 -8.44
C ASP A 67 10.07 -5.02 -8.61
N PRO A 68 11.17 -4.74 -7.90
CA PRO A 68 12.37 -5.55 -8.02
C PRO A 68 12.07 -7.04 -7.74
N PRO A 69 12.70 -7.98 -8.48
CA PRO A 69 12.65 -9.40 -8.11
C PRO A 69 13.27 -9.64 -6.71
N HIS A 70 14.14 -8.72 -6.26
CA HIS A 70 14.79 -8.72 -4.96
C HIS A 70 14.81 -7.31 -4.34
N GLY A 71 14.11 -7.11 -3.22
CA GLY A 71 14.00 -5.82 -2.53
C GLY A 71 12.56 -5.59 -2.02
N PRO A 72 12.30 -4.51 -1.28
CA PRO A 72 10.97 -4.29 -0.74
C PRO A 72 9.95 -3.91 -1.83
N THR A 73 8.72 -4.42 -1.70
CA THR A 73 7.56 -3.94 -2.47
C THR A 73 7.21 -2.51 -2.05
N ILE A 74 6.91 -1.65 -3.02
CA ILE A 74 6.43 -0.29 -2.76
C ILE A 74 4.92 -0.16 -3.06
N TRP A 75 4.13 0.08 -2.02
CA TRP A 75 2.70 0.36 -2.15
C TRP A 75 2.50 1.86 -2.40
N LEU A 76 2.19 2.24 -3.63
CA LEU A 76 2.01 3.64 -3.99
C LEU A 76 0.69 4.17 -3.42
N GLY A 77 0.77 5.18 -2.56
CA GLY A 77 -0.40 5.80 -1.96
C GLY A 77 -1.31 6.44 -3.02
N ALA A 78 -2.62 6.27 -2.90
CA ALA A 78 -3.59 6.92 -3.78
C ALA A 78 -4.73 7.63 -3.01
N HIS A 79 -5.02 8.87 -3.40
CA HIS A 79 -6.07 9.71 -2.81
C HIS A 79 -7.49 9.38 -3.28
N HIS A 80 -7.64 8.61 -4.37
CA HIS A 80 -8.95 8.31 -4.95
C HIS A 80 -9.10 6.83 -5.20
N ALA A 81 -10.23 6.27 -4.76
CA ALA A 81 -10.57 4.86 -4.96
C ALA A 81 -10.47 4.43 -6.43
N ARG A 82 -10.79 5.31 -7.38
CA ARG A 82 -10.67 5.05 -8.82
C ARG A 82 -9.27 4.61 -9.26
N ALA A 83 -8.22 4.94 -8.50
CA ALA A 83 -6.86 4.47 -8.79
C ALA A 83 -6.77 2.93 -8.76
N LEU A 84 -7.53 2.27 -7.87
CA LEU A 84 -7.57 0.81 -7.75
C LEU A 84 -7.91 0.12 -9.07
N ALA A 85 -8.84 0.68 -9.84
CA ALA A 85 -9.25 0.12 -11.12
C ALA A 85 -8.35 0.49 -12.30
N ARG A 86 -7.40 1.44 -12.12
CA ARG A 86 -6.84 2.18 -13.24
C ARG A 86 -5.32 2.22 -13.31
N TRP A 87 -4.64 2.17 -12.17
CA TRP A 87 -3.20 2.45 -12.11
C TRP A 87 -2.32 1.23 -12.30
N CYS A 88 -2.89 0.02 -12.22
CA CYS A 88 -2.22 -1.25 -12.55
C CYS A 88 -0.84 -1.46 -11.87
N VAL A 89 -0.64 -0.89 -10.68
CA VAL A 89 0.55 -1.06 -9.84
C VAL A 89 0.12 -1.36 -8.40
N PRO A 90 1.00 -1.88 -7.53
CA PRO A 90 0.71 -2.03 -6.11
C PRO A 90 0.31 -0.69 -5.46
N LEU A 91 -0.86 -0.64 -4.83
CA LEU A 91 -1.39 0.59 -4.21
C LEU A 91 -1.61 0.49 -2.71
N CYS A 92 -1.45 1.60 -2.01
CA CYS A 92 -1.97 1.81 -0.65
C CYS A 92 -3.16 2.78 -0.72
N VAL A 93 -4.32 2.37 -0.22
CA VAL A 93 -5.54 3.20 -0.22
C VAL A 93 -6.14 3.27 1.17
N SER A 94 -6.34 4.51 1.64
CA SER A 94 -6.96 4.75 2.94
C SER A 94 -8.44 4.36 2.93
N ARG A 95 -8.89 3.67 3.98
CA ARG A 95 -10.30 3.34 4.28
C ARG A 95 -11.20 4.56 4.13
N ARG A 96 -10.73 5.74 4.50
CA ARG A 96 -11.51 7.00 4.41
C ARG A 96 -11.94 7.34 2.98
N ASN A 97 -11.18 6.90 1.97
CA ASN A 97 -11.51 7.11 0.56
C ASN A 97 -12.52 6.07 0.03
N LEU A 98 -12.79 5.01 0.80
CA LEU A 98 -13.63 3.88 0.42
C LEU A 98 -14.95 3.84 1.20
N ALA A 99 -14.92 4.24 2.48
CA ALA A 99 -15.99 4.06 3.45
C ALA A 99 -17.38 4.53 3.01
N ASN A 100 -17.44 5.67 2.31
CA ASN A 100 -18.69 6.30 1.92
C ASN A 100 -19.10 5.99 0.47
N LEU A 101 -18.37 5.11 -0.21
CA LEU A 101 -18.68 4.73 -1.58
C LEU A 101 -19.83 3.71 -1.58
N ARG A 102 -20.87 4.06 -2.35
CA ARG A 102 -21.95 3.12 -2.68
C ARG A 102 -21.39 1.99 -3.54
N ASP A 103 -20.71 2.33 -4.63
CA ASP A 103 -20.12 1.38 -5.57
C ASP A 103 -18.60 1.39 -5.43
N LEU A 104 -18.03 0.22 -5.17
CA LEU A 104 -16.59 0.04 -5.02
C LEU A 104 -15.94 -0.32 -6.36
N PRO A 105 -14.75 0.22 -6.68
CA PRO A 105 -14.02 -0.17 -7.88
C PRO A 105 -13.51 -1.61 -7.75
N ARG A 106 -13.37 -2.32 -8.87
CA ARG A 106 -12.60 -3.58 -8.92
C ARG A 106 -11.13 -3.26 -9.08
N ALA A 107 -10.27 -3.87 -8.26
CA ALA A 107 -8.84 -3.64 -8.33
C ALA A 107 -8.22 -4.31 -9.57
N ALA A 108 -7.32 -3.58 -10.24
CA ALA A 108 -6.54 -4.04 -11.39
C ALA A 108 -5.16 -4.62 -10.99
N ALA A 109 -4.77 -4.46 -9.72
CA ALA A 109 -3.52 -4.94 -9.15
C ALA A 109 -3.67 -5.19 -7.64
N PRO A 110 -2.74 -5.91 -6.99
CA PRO A 110 -2.70 -6.01 -5.53
C PRO A 110 -2.73 -4.64 -4.85
N TRP A 111 -3.41 -4.55 -3.71
CA TRP A 111 -3.44 -3.31 -2.94
C TRP A 111 -3.54 -3.58 -1.44
N VAL A 112 -3.23 -2.55 -0.65
CA VAL A 112 -3.28 -2.60 0.82
C VAL A 112 -4.17 -1.50 1.34
N CYS A 113 -4.89 -1.79 2.42
CA CYS A 113 -5.78 -0.84 3.05
C CYS A 113 -5.10 -0.16 4.25
N ASP A 114 -4.87 1.14 4.13
CA ASP A 114 -4.56 1.98 5.30
C ASP A 114 -5.86 2.19 6.11
N SER A 115 -5.85 1.89 7.40
CA SER A 115 -7.01 2.03 8.29
C SER A 115 -7.47 3.48 8.44
N GLY A 116 -6.59 4.44 8.16
CA GLY A 116 -6.83 5.87 8.35
C GLY A 116 -6.52 6.35 9.77
N ALA A 117 -5.75 5.56 10.54
CA ALA A 117 -5.39 5.82 11.94
C ALA A 117 -4.89 7.24 12.16
N PHE A 118 -3.95 7.69 11.32
CA PHE A 118 -3.41 9.04 11.38
C PHE A 118 -4.49 10.11 11.35
N THR A 119 -5.48 9.96 10.46
CA THR A 119 -6.52 10.96 10.29
C THR A 119 -7.54 10.91 11.42
N GLU A 120 -7.95 9.71 11.86
CA GLU A 120 -8.88 9.54 12.99
C GLU A 120 -8.33 10.19 14.27
N LEU A 121 -7.10 9.88 14.64
CA LEU A 121 -6.50 10.43 15.86
C LEU A 121 -6.19 11.93 15.71
N SER A 122 -5.72 12.39 14.56
CA SER A 122 -5.46 13.83 14.35
C SER A 122 -6.71 14.69 14.44
N LEU A 123 -7.83 14.21 13.86
CA LEU A 123 -9.08 14.98 13.85
C LEU A 123 -9.81 14.84 15.19
N HIS A 124 -9.96 13.62 15.68
CA HIS A 124 -10.90 13.31 16.77
C HIS A 124 -10.21 12.96 18.10
N GLY A 125 -8.91 12.74 18.13
CA GLY A 125 -8.18 12.27 19.31
C GLY A 125 -8.57 10.85 19.76
N ARG A 126 -9.33 10.12 18.92
CA ARG A 126 -9.83 8.76 19.17
C ARG A 126 -10.30 8.13 17.87
N TRP A 127 -10.45 6.82 17.87
CA TRP A 127 -11.19 6.12 16.82
C TRP A 127 -12.69 6.42 16.90
N THR A 128 -13.29 6.79 15.77
CA THR A 128 -14.74 7.02 15.66
C THR A 128 -15.50 5.83 15.10
N ILE A 129 -14.78 4.81 14.63
CA ILE A 129 -15.30 3.54 14.11
C ILE A 129 -14.87 2.38 15.02
N THR A 130 -15.80 1.45 15.28
CA THR A 130 -15.53 0.27 16.10
C THR A 130 -14.77 -0.80 15.33
N PRO A 131 -14.03 -1.70 16.01
CA PRO A 131 -13.39 -2.87 15.39
C PRO A 131 -14.34 -3.72 14.55
N TYR A 132 -15.57 -3.94 15.04
CA TYR A 132 -16.58 -4.69 14.29
C TYR A 132 -16.98 -4.00 12.98
N ALA A 133 -17.19 -2.69 13.01
CA ALA A 133 -17.54 -1.93 11.82
C ALA A 133 -16.37 -1.91 10.81
N TYR A 134 -15.14 -1.78 11.30
CA TYR A 134 -13.94 -1.84 10.46
C TYR A 134 -13.77 -3.23 9.81
N ALA A 135 -13.89 -4.31 10.58
CA ALA A 135 -13.82 -5.68 10.05
C ALA A 135 -14.90 -5.94 8.99
N ARG A 136 -16.13 -5.46 9.20
CA ARG A 136 -17.21 -5.55 8.20
C ARG A 136 -16.84 -4.83 6.89
N GLU A 137 -16.23 -3.66 6.98
CA GLU A 137 -15.75 -2.94 5.80
C GLU A 137 -14.62 -3.69 5.09
N LEU A 138 -13.67 -4.25 5.84
CA LEU A 138 -12.60 -5.05 5.25
C LEU A 138 -13.12 -6.29 4.52
N ARG A 139 -14.13 -7.00 5.05
CA ARG A 139 -14.82 -8.07 4.32
C ARG A 139 -15.40 -7.56 3.01
N ARG A 140 -16.11 -6.43 3.08
CA ARG A 140 -16.69 -5.77 1.90
C ARG A 140 -15.61 -5.43 0.87
N TYR A 141 -14.49 -4.85 1.29
CA TYR A 141 -13.39 -4.50 0.40
C TYR A 141 -12.74 -5.74 -0.21
N ARG A 142 -12.49 -6.79 0.57
CA ARG A 142 -11.97 -8.07 0.08
C ARG A 142 -12.87 -8.65 -1.02
N ASP A 143 -14.18 -8.65 -0.81
CA ASP A 143 -15.15 -9.33 -1.67
C ASP A 143 -15.56 -8.49 -2.90
N GLU A 144 -15.73 -7.17 -2.73
CA GLU A 144 -16.17 -6.24 -3.79
C GLU A 144 -15.03 -5.57 -4.56
N ILE A 145 -13.86 -5.33 -3.95
CA ILE A 145 -12.71 -4.75 -4.66
C ILE A 145 -11.83 -5.87 -5.23
N GLY A 146 -11.62 -6.95 -4.46
CA GLY A 146 -10.68 -8.01 -4.78
C GLY A 146 -9.22 -7.58 -4.60
N TRP A 147 -8.29 -8.53 -4.68
CA TRP A 147 -6.83 -8.28 -4.63
C TRP A 147 -6.32 -7.52 -3.38
N LEU A 148 -7.08 -7.54 -2.28
CA LEU A 148 -6.61 -7.01 -1.00
C LEU A 148 -5.50 -7.92 -0.46
N SER A 149 -4.27 -7.39 -0.41
CA SER A 149 -3.09 -8.09 0.08
C SER A 149 -3.11 -8.18 1.59
N TRP A 150 -3.34 -7.04 2.25
CA TRP A 150 -3.52 -6.93 3.70
C TRP A 150 -4.10 -5.54 4.06
N ALA A 151 -4.53 -5.39 5.31
CA ALA A 151 -4.97 -4.12 5.90
C ALA A 151 -4.16 -3.79 7.15
N GLY A 152 -3.92 -2.50 7.39
CA GLY A 152 -3.39 -2.03 8.68
C GLY A 152 -4.45 -2.15 9.79
N PRO A 153 -4.04 -2.31 11.06
CA PRO A 153 -4.99 -2.35 12.18
C PRO A 153 -5.47 -0.93 12.53
N GLN A 154 -6.38 -0.82 13.50
CA GLN A 154 -6.75 0.47 14.08
C GLN A 154 -5.77 0.86 15.20
N ASP A 155 -4.50 0.99 14.85
CA ASP A 155 -3.42 1.29 15.78
C ASP A 155 -3.43 2.73 16.30
N TRP A 156 -2.55 2.98 17.27
CA TRP A 156 -2.43 4.26 17.95
C TRP A 156 -1.00 4.78 17.82
N MET A 157 -0.77 5.69 16.87
CA MET A 157 0.56 6.25 16.64
C MET A 157 1.05 7.11 17.80
N CYS A 158 2.35 7.09 18.03
CA CYS A 158 3.03 7.64 19.19
C CYS A 158 3.76 8.94 18.89
N GLU A 159 3.53 9.59 17.74
CA GLU A 159 4.20 10.88 17.49
C GLU A 159 3.74 11.93 18.52
N PRO A 160 4.62 12.86 18.95
CA PRO A 160 4.32 13.80 20.02
C PRO A 160 3.03 14.61 19.83
N GLN A 161 2.74 15.04 18.59
CA GLN A 161 1.50 15.76 18.30
C GLN A 161 0.23 14.91 18.46
N ILE A 162 0.33 13.60 18.24
CA ILE A 162 -0.79 12.66 18.42
C ILE A 162 -0.97 12.33 19.90
N ILE A 163 0.11 12.12 20.63
CA ILE A 163 0.11 12.00 22.09
C ILE A 163 -0.57 13.22 22.73
N ALA A 164 -0.17 14.43 22.31
CA ALA A 164 -0.80 15.67 22.78
C ALA A 164 -2.28 15.76 22.40
N LYS A 165 -2.66 15.31 21.20
CA LYS A 165 -4.05 15.37 20.70
C LYS A 165 -4.99 14.40 21.42
N THR A 166 -4.50 13.22 21.79
CA THR A 166 -5.30 12.19 22.48
C THR A 166 -5.31 12.41 24.00
N GLY A 167 -4.27 13.04 24.56
CA GLY A 167 -4.08 13.19 26.00
C GLY A 167 -3.66 11.90 26.71
N LEU A 168 -3.26 10.86 25.96
CA LEU A 168 -2.86 9.56 26.49
C LEU A 168 -1.33 9.41 26.50
N SER A 169 -0.80 8.50 27.30
CA SER A 169 0.63 8.20 27.31
C SER A 169 1.02 7.31 26.12
N VAL A 170 2.33 7.30 25.78
CA VAL A 170 2.88 6.34 24.81
C VAL A 170 2.55 4.91 25.23
N ALA A 171 2.71 4.56 26.51
CA ALA A 171 2.39 3.23 27.03
C ALA A 171 0.92 2.82 26.77
N GLU A 172 -0.01 3.75 26.94
CA GLU A 172 -1.43 3.53 26.64
C GLU A 172 -1.67 3.32 25.13
N HIS A 173 -0.97 4.07 24.28
CA HIS A 173 -1.02 3.86 22.82
C HIS A 173 -0.52 2.48 22.40
N LEU A 174 0.57 1.99 23.03
CA LEU A 174 1.06 0.64 22.78
C LEU A 174 0.02 -0.41 23.20
N ALA A 175 -0.55 -0.28 24.40
CA ALA A 175 -1.55 -1.20 24.91
C ALA A 175 -2.80 -1.25 24.02
N ARG A 176 -3.29 -0.09 23.57
CA ARG A 176 -4.44 0.00 22.65
C ARG A 176 -4.15 -0.54 21.26
N THR A 177 -2.92 -0.37 20.77
CA THR A 177 -2.51 -0.95 19.48
C THR A 177 -2.54 -2.47 19.53
N VAL A 178 -1.94 -3.08 20.55
CA VAL A 178 -1.93 -4.53 20.73
C VAL A 178 -3.34 -5.05 20.99
N GLY A 179 -4.08 -4.42 21.91
CA GLY A 179 -5.46 -4.79 22.21
C GLY A 179 -6.37 -4.73 20.98
N ASN A 180 -6.23 -3.69 20.15
CA ASN A 180 -7.00 -3.59 18.92
C ASN A 180 -6.69 -4.72 17.92
N TYR A 181 -5.42 -5.09 17.77
CA TYR A 181 -5.06 -6.23 16.92
C TYR A 181 -5.74 -7.52 17.40
N LEU A 182 -5.71 -7.78 18.71
CA LEU A 182 -6.38 -8.95 19.31
C LEU A 182 -7.91 -8.91 19.09
N ASP A 183 -8.54 -7.75 19.30
CA ASP A 183 -9.97 -7.57 19.04
C ASP A 183 -10.32 -7.90 17.58
N LEU A 184 -9.51 -7.43 16.63
CA LEU A 184 -9.73 -7.68 15.19
C LEU A 184 -9.55 -9.16 14.84
N MET A 185 -8.55 -9.83 15.40
CA MET A 185 -8.35 -11.28 15.22
C MET A 185 -9.48 -12.09 15.85
N ALA A 186 -10.02 -11.66 17.00
CA ALA A 186 -11.17 -12.30 17.62
C ALA A 186 -12.47 -12.12 16.82
N ILE A 187 -12.60 -11.01 16.07
CA ILE A 187 -13.76 -10.74 15.21
C ILE A 187 -13.70 -11.53 13.91
N ASP A 188 -12.53 -11.60 13.28
CA ASP A 188 -12.29 -12.34 12.03
C ASP A 188 -10.79 -12.50 11.75
N ASP A 189 -10.25 -13.67 12.06
CA ASP A 189 -8.86 -14.04 11.76
C ASP A 189 -8.63 -14.40 10.28
N THR A 190 -9.70 -14.50 9.47
CA THR A 190 -9.59 -14.71 8.02
C THR A 190 -9.31 -13.41 7.26
N LEU A 191 -9.49 -12.25 7.92
CA LEU A 191 -9.06 -10.97 7.39
C LEU A 191 -7.55 -10.84 7.53
N LYS A 192 -6.88 -10.54 6.41
CA LYS A 192 -5.44 -10.32 6.37
C LYS A 192 -5.06 -8.97 7.00
N ILE A 193 -5.16 -8.86 8.32
CA ILE A 193 -4.76 -7.67 9.08
C ILE A 193 -3.37 -7.95 9.66
N ILE A 194 -2.41 -7.07 9.37
CA ILE A 194 -1.06 -7.20 9.93
C ILE A 194 -1.01 -6.53 11.32
N PRO A 195 -0.25 -7.08 12.29
CA PRO A 195 0.02 -6.35 13.53
C PRO A 195 0.88 -5.12 13.24
N SER A 196 0.80 -4.12 14.12
CA SER A 196 1.62 -2.89 14.05
C SER A 196 2.40 -2.74 15.35
N VAL A 197 3.72 -2.54 15.24
CA VAL A 197 4.59 -2.17 16.35
C VAL A 197 4.72 -0.65 16.35
N GLN A 198 4.46 -0.05 17.51
CA GLN A 198 4.45 1.40 17.70
C GLN A 198 5.49 1.81 18.74
N GLY A 199 5.87 3.08 18.73
CA GLY A 199 6.75 3.66 19.73
C GLY A 199 7.21 5.06 19.40
N ASP A 200 7.67 5.80 20.43
CA ASP A 200 8.39 7.06 20.23
C ASP A 200 9.90 6.83 20.26
N THR A 201 10.41 6.10 21.26
CA THR A 201 11.83 5.71 21.36
C THR A 201 12.04 4.25 20.93
N VAL A 202 13.29 3.86 20.64
CA VAL A 202 13.64 2.44 20.39
C VAL A 202 13.16 1.53 21.54
N ALA A 203 13.25 1.99 22.78
CA ALA A 203 12.78 1.24 23.93
C ALA A 203 11.24 1.06 23.94
N ASP A 204 10.47 1.99 23.36
CA ASP A 204 9.02 1.81 23.18
C ASP A 204 8.70 0.70 22.19
N TYR A 205 9.44 0.62 21.08
CA TYR A 205 9.25 -0.47 20.12
C TYR A 205 9.55 -1.83 20.76
N VAL A 206 10.63 -1.94 21.54
CA VAL A 206 10.93 -3.16 22.31
C VAL A 206 9.81 -3.48 23.31
N ARG A 207 9.29 -2.48 24.03
CA ARG A 207 8.13 -2.66 24.92
C ARG A 207 6.90 -3.16 24.18
N CYS A 208 6.65 -2.64 22.98
CA CYS A 208 5.52 -3.04 22.14
C CYS A 208 5.67 -4.49 21.67
N LEU A 209 6.87 -4.93 21.26
CA LEU A 209 7.16 -6.34 20.99
C LEU A 209 6.84 -7.23 22.19
N SER A 210 7.28 -6.83 23.39
CA SER A 210 6.98 -7.58 24.61
C SER A 210 5.49 -7.59 24.99
N LEU A 211 4.70 -6.59 24.55
CA LEU A 211 3.25 -6.59 24.76
C LEU A 211 2.56 -7.63 23.87
N TYR A 212 2.98 -7.77 22.61
CA TYR A 212 2.50 -8.85 21.74
C TYR A 212 2.88 -10.23 22.28
N ASP A 213 4.13 -10.41 22.70
CA ASP A 213 4.62 -11.66 23.30
C ASP A 213 3.80 -12.07 24.54
N ARG A 214 3.59 -11.15 25.49
CA ARG A 214 2.73 -11.39 26.66
C ARG A 214 1.27 -11.67 26.33
N ALA A 215 0.79 -11.18 25.20
CA ALA A 215 -0.55 -11.46 24.70
C ALA A 215 -0.63 -12.81 23.94
N GLY A 216 0.47 -13.55 23.83
CA GLY A 216 0.53 -14.84 23.13
C GLY A 216 0.61 -14.70 21.61
N VAL A 217 1.00 -13.54 21.08
CA VAL A 217 1.18 -13.31 19.64
C VAL A 217 2.64 -13.46 19.27
N ASP A 218 2.98 -14.58 18.63
CA ASP A 218 4.29 -14.79 18.02
C ASP A 218 4.41 -14.00 16.71
N LEU A 219 4.97 -12.79 16.80
CA LEU A 219 5.19 -11.93 15.64
C LEU A 219 6.14 -12.54 14.60
N SER A 220 7.03 -13.47 15.00
CA SER A 220 8.00 -14.09 14.09
C SER A 220 7.36 -15.14 13.17
N ALA A 221 6.22 -15.69 13.59
CA ALA A 221 5.40 -16.60 12.79
C ALA A 221 4.49 -15.87 11.78
N LEU A 222 4.37 -14.54 11.89
CA LEU A 222 3.51 -13.75 11.01
C LEU A 222 4.25 -13.30 9.75
N PRO A 223 3.56 -13.24 8.59
CA PRO A 223 4.22 -12.98 7.30
C PRO A 223 4.71 -11.55 7.15
N LEU A 224 4.17 -10.61 7.93
CA LEU A 224 4.48 -9.19 7.86
C LEU A 224 4.08 -8.48 9.15
N VAL A 225 4.91 -7.55 9.61
CA VAL A 225 4.70 -6.71 10.78
C VAL A 225 4.86 -5.25 10.39
N GLY A 226 3.83 -4.44 10.61
CA GLY A 226 3.86 -3.00 10.38
C GLY A 226 4.70 -2.27 11.42
N VAL A 227 5.41 -1.22 11.01
CA VAL A 227 6.15 -0.33 11.90
C VAL A 227 5.58 1.07 11.75
N GLY A 228 4.83 1.50 12.76
CA GLY A 228 4.17 2.81 12.79
C GLY A 228 5.06 3.88 13.41
N SER A 229 4.57 5.13 13.44
CA SER A 229 5.26 6.29 14.05
C SER A 229 6.66 6.60 13.51
N ILE A 230 7.00 6.13 12.30
CA ILE A 230 8.29 6.38 11.64
C ILE A 230 8.21 7.43 10.50
N CYS A 231 7.01 7.70 9.99
CA CYS A 231 6.78 8.62 8.86
C CYS A 231 7.21 10.07 9.17
N ARG A 232 7.03 10.53 10.41
CA ARG A 232 7.21 11.93 10.83
C ARG A 232 8.48 12.17 11.64
N ARG A 233 9.45 11.26 11.58
CA ARG A 233 10.73 11.43 12.27
C ARG A 233 11.45 12.66 11.77
N THR A 234 12.17 13.30 12.69
CA THR A 234 12.90 14.54 12.41
C THR A 234 14.07 14.31 11.45
N SER A 235 14.55 13.07 11.36
CA SER A 235 15.57 12.67 10.39
C SER A 235 15.34 11.27 9.82
N PRO A 236 15.73 11.03 8.55
CA PRO A 236 15.78 9.68 7.97
C PRO A 236 16.64 8.68 8.76
N ARG A 237 17.66 9.16 9.48
CA ARG A 237 18.56 8.32 10.28
C ARG A 237 17.85 7.72 11.48
N GLU A 238 16.94 8.47 12.10
CA GLU A 238 16.15 7.99 13.23
C GLU A 238 15.23 6.84 12.82
N ALA A 239 14.54 6.99 11.69
CA ALA A 239 13.74 5.90 11.11
C ALA A 239 14.60 4.68 10.77
N ALA A 240 15.79 4.88 10.17
CA ALA A 240 16.71 3.78 9.88
C ALA A 240 17.23 3.07 11.14
N ALA A 241 17.50 3.80 12.22
CA ALA A 241 17.94 3.20 13.49
C ALA A 241 16.84 2.32 14.10
N ILE A 242 15.60 2.80 14.16
CA ILE A 242 14.44 2.03 14.65
C ILE A 242 14.25 0.76 13.81
N LEU A 243 14.23 0.91 12.48
CA LEU A 243 14.03 -0.22 11.56
C LEU A 243 15.20 -1.21 11.61
N GLY A 244 16.44 -0.74 11.76
CA GLY A 244 17.61 -1.58 11.93
C GLY A 244 17.51 -2.43 13.20
N THR A 245 17.18 -1.81 14.34
CA THR A 245 16.98 -2.55 15.60
C THR A 245 15.86 -3.58 15.50
N LEU A 246 14.74 -3.23 14.84
CA LEU A 246 13.66 -4.20 14.63
C LEU A 246 14.06 -5.31 13.65
N ALA A 247 14.84 -5.02 12.62
CA ALA A 247 15.28 -6.03 11.66
C ALA A 247 16.24 -7.06 12.28
N GLU A 248 17.00 -6.70 13.31
CA GLU A 248 17.84 -7.63 14.09
C GLU A 248 17.02 -8.74 14.77
N THR A 249 15.73 -8.49 15.04
CA THR A 249 14.81 -9.52 15.56
C THR A 249 14.36 -10.53 14.51
N GLY A 250 14.73 -10.32 13.24
CA GLY A 250 14.41 -11.19 12.12
C GLY A 250 13.01 -10.99 11.53
N LEU A 251 12.20 -10.09 12.10
CA LEU A 251 10.82 -9.81 11.68
C LEU A 251 10.73 -9.31 10.22
N PRO A 252 9.71 -9.74 9.46
CA PRO A 252 9.42 -9.19 8.15
C PRO A 252 8.71 -7.83 8.28
N LEU A 253 9.42 -6.73 8.04
CA LEU A 253 8.91 -5.38 8.33
C LEU A 253 8.21 -4.71 7.15
N HIS A 254 7.09 -4.04 7.44
CA HIS A 254 6.47 -3.04 6.59
C HIS A 254 6.65 -1.64 7.18
N GLY A 255 7.26 -0.72 6.42
CA GLY A 255 7.44 0.66 6.85
C GLY A 255 6.29 1.57 6.41
N PHE A 256 5.49 2.07 7.36
CA PHE A 256 4.36 2.94 7.04
C PHE A 256 4.78 4.36 6.65
N GLY A 257 4.31 4.82 5.49
CA GLY A 257 4.39 6.22 5.05
C GLY A 257 5.80 6.78 4.85
N LEU A 258 6.74 5.96 4.36
CA LEU A 258 8.14 6.37 4.18
C LEU A 258 8.34 7.22 2.90
N ALA A 259 9.07 8.32 3.01
CA ALA A 259 9.47 9.13 1.87
C ALA A 259 10.78 8.63 1.22
N LEU A 260 11.12 9.18 0.06
CA LEU A 260 12.24 8.70 -0.77
C LEU A 260 13.60 8.76 -0.06
N ASP A 261 13.84 9.80 0.75
CA ASP A 261 15.05 9.97 1.56
C ASP A 261 15.16 8.94 2.70
N ALA A 262 14.05 8.63 3.37
CA ALA A 262 13.99 7.56 4.36
C ALA A 262 14.22 6.19 3.71
N LEU A 263 13.55 5.89 2.59
CA LEU A 263 13.72 4.64 1.85
C LEU A 263 15.16 4.42 1.38
N ASP A 264 15.87 5.48 0.99
CA ASP A 264 17.30 5.41 0.65
C ASP A 264 18.15 4.92 1.82
N LYS A 265 17.74 5.19 3.07
CA LYS A 265 18.48 4.82 4.29
C LYS A 265 18.04 3.51 4.93
N CYS A 266 16.80 3.09 4.75
CA CYS A 266 16.27 1.96 5.54
C CYS A 266 15.65 0.82 4.72
N ALA A 267 15.54 0.93 3.39
CA ALA A 267 14.85 -0.10 2.61
C ALA A 267 15.49 -1.50 2.66
N GLU A 268 16.74 -1.65 3.10
CA GLU A 268 17.36 -2.97 3.34
C GLU A 268 16.74 -3.74 4.51
N PHE A 269 16.08 -3.03 5.43
CA PHE A 269 15.41 -3.60 6.60
C PHE A 269 13.96 -4.00 6.33
N LEU A 270 13.45 -3.75 5.12
CA LEU A 270 12.03 -3.82 4.82
C LEU A 270 11.71 -4.94 3.83
N VAL A 271 10.57 -5.59 4.05
CA VAL A 271 9.90 -6.44 3.06
C VAL A 271 8.98 -5.60 2.18
N SER A 272 8.38 -4.55 2.73
CA SER A 272 7.63 -3.57 1.94
C SER A 272 7.55 -2.20 2.63
N ALA A 273 7.11 -1.20 1.89
CA ALA A 273 6.78 0.12 2.44
C ALA A 273 5.61 0.71 1.65
N ASP A 274 4.90 1.68 2.23
CA ASP A 274 3.94 2.50 1.50
C ASP A 274 4.36 3.97 1.49
N SER A 275 3.90 4.71 0.48
CA SER A 275 4.17 6.14 0.42
C SER A 275 3.17 6.93 -0.41
N LEU A 276 2.66 8.00 0.21
CA LEU A 276 1.89 9.06 -0.45
C LEU A 276 2.72 10.35 -0.62
N ALA A 277 4.04 10.28 -0.37
CA ALA A 277 4.92 11.46 -0.39
C ALA A 277 4.94 12.17 -1.75
N TRP A 278 4.72 11.43 -2.85
CA TRP A 278 4.61 11.99 -4.20
C TRP A 278 3.54 13.08 -4.32
N SER A 279 2.41 12.96 -3.61
CA SER A 279 1.31 13.93 -3.68
C SER A 279 1.69 15.23 -2.99
N ARG A 280 2.36 15.13 -1.84
CA ARG A 280 2.91 16.31 -1.14
C ARG A 280 3.98 16.97 -1.99
N GLU A 281 4.88 16.20 -2.58
CA GLU A 281 5.90 16.73 -3.50
C GLU A 281 5.26 17.49 -4.67
N ALA A 282 4.29 16.88 -5.35
CA ALA A 282 3.57 17.48 -6.47
C ALA A 282 2.70 18.69 -6.09
N ARG A 283 2.31 18.83 -4.82
CA ARG A 283 1.60 20.01 -4.32
C ARG A 283 2.47 21.25 -4.33
N TRP A 284 3.76 21.08 -4.05
CA TRP A 284 4.72 22.18 -3.86
C TRP A 284 5.65 22.38 -5.05
N ASN A 285 5.41 21.68 -6.16
CA ASN A 285 6.15 21.83 -7.40
C ASN A 285 5.20 22.25 -8.54
N PRO A 286 5.72 22.92 -9.58
CA PRO A 286 4.94 23.22 -10.77
C PRO A 286 4.35 21.93 -11.39
N PRO A 287 3.14 21.99 -11.98
CA PRO A 287 2.62 20.89 -12.77
C PRO A 287 3.62 20.44 -13.86
N LEU A 288 3.58 19.16 -14.22
CA LEU A 288 4.40 18.64 -15.33
C LEU A 288 4.12 19.43 -16.62
N PRO A 289 5.12 19.63 -17.49
CA PRO A 289 4.92 20.28 -18.79
C PRO A 289 3.75 19.65 -19.56
N GLY A 290 2.88 20.49 -20.13
CA GLY A 290 1.70 20.07 -20.89
C GLY A 290 0.47 19.74 -20.05
N HIS A 291 0.56 19.77 -18.72
CA HIS A 291 -0.60 19.59 -17.85
C HIS A 291 -1.39 20.89 -17.64
N THR A 292 -2.73 20.79 -17.68
CA THR A 292 -3.65 21.93 -17.58
C THR A 292 -4.24 22.15 -16.18
N HIS A 293 -3.91 21.29 -15.21
CA HIS A 293 -4.39 21.36 -13.83
C HIS A 293 -3.43 22.15 -12.95
N ALA A 294 -3.97 22.84 -11.94
CA ALA A 294 -3.21 23.74 -11.08
C ALA A 294 -2.11 23.05 -10.25
N SER A 295 -2.27 21.77 -9.93
CA SER A 295 -1.30 20.98 -9.16
C SER A 295 -1.37 19.51 -9.51
N CYS A 296 -0.21 18.87 -9.64
CA CYS A 296 -0.09 17.44 -9.88
C CYS A 296 -0.31 16.54 -8.64
N SER A 297 -0.78 17.08 -7.51
CA SER A 297 -0.99 16.33 -6.25
C SER A 297 -1.99 15.17 -6.32
N ASN A 298 -2.77 15.05 -7.40
CA ASN A 298 -3.63 13.89 -7.69
C ASN A 298 -3.35 13.26 -9.06
N CYS A 299 -2.18 13.53 -9.63
CA CYS A 299 -1.83 13.17 -10.99
C CYS A 299 -1.15 11.81 -11.09
N VAL A 300 -1.70 10.91 -11.89
CA VAL A 300 -1.10 9.58 -12.13
C VAL A 300 0.31 9.69 -12.72
N TYR A 301 0.54 10.61 -13.66
CA TYR A 301 1.86 10.77 -14.29
C TYR A 301 2.93 11.18 -13.28
N TRP A 302 2.60 12.09 -12.36
CA TRP A 302 3.53 12.47 -11.29
C TRP A 302 3.78 11.28 -10.36
N ALA A 303 2.72 10.59 -9.95
CA ALA A 303 2.81 9.45 -9.05
C ALA A 303 3.70 8.34 -9.65
N MET A 304 3.54 8.05 -10.95
CA MET A 304 4.36 7.06 -11.65
C MET A 304 5.81 7.51 -11.81
N GLN A 305 6.07 8.76 -12.23
CA GLN A 305 7.45 9.28 -12.30
C GLN A 305 8.14 9.27 -10.93
N TRP A 306 7.40 9.53 -9.86
CA TRP A 306 7.90 9.43 -8.49
C TRP A 306 8.18 7.97 -8.09
N ARG A 307 7.28 7.04 -8.43
CA ARG A 307 7.48 5.60 -8.20
C ARG A 307 8.74 5.11 -8.88
N GLU A 308 9.04 5.52 -10.11
CA GLU A 308 10.29 5.16 -10.79
C GLU A 308 11.55 5.65 -10.06
N ARG A 309 11.49 6.84 -9.44
CA ARG A 309 12.59 7.32 -8.61
C ARG A 309 12.76 6.46 -7.36
N VAL A 310 11.66 6.02 -6.74
CA VAL A 310 11.72 5.07 -5.62
C VAL A 310 12.29 3.74 -6.07
N LEU A 311 11.81 3.16 -7.17
CA LEU A 311 12.34 1.90 -7.67
C LEU A 311 13.85 1.98 -7.91
N LYS A 312 14.36 3.07 -8.46
CA LYS A 312 15.81 3.28 -8.58
C LYS A 312 16.55 3.26 -7.24
N VAL A 313 15.95 3.77 -6.17
CA VAL A 313 16.50 3.72 -4.80
C VAL A 313 16.44 2.30 -4.22
N LEU A 314 15.38 1.55 -4.54
CA LEU A 314 15.20 0.17 -4.09
C LEU A 314 16.10 -0.82 -4.85
N HIS A 315 16.37 -0.56 -6.13
CA HIS A 315 17.27 -1.35 -6.99
C HIS A 315 18.76 -1.12 -6.73
N LYS A 316 19.15 -0.13 -5.91
CA LYS A 316 20.56 0.07 -5.57
C LYS A 316 21.10 -1.21 -4.93
N PRO A 317 22.22 -1.79 -5.41
CA PRO A 317 22.86 -2.92 -4.74
C PRO A 317 23.18 -2.52 -3.31
N ARG A 318 22.70 -3.30 -2.34
CA ARG A 318 23.00 -3.11 -0.92
C ARG A 318 23.77 -4.31 -0.42
N GLN A 319 24.69 -4.06 0.50
CA GLN A 319 25.40 -5.13 1.16
C GLN A 319 24.39 -5.95 1.94
N MET A 320 24.27 -7.24 1.62
CA MET A 320 23.41 -8.14 2.39
C MET A 320 23.93 -8.19 3.83
N VAL A 321 23.10 -7.77 4.79
CA VAL A 321 23.37 -8.03 6.19
C VAL A 321 23.25 -9.54 6.39
N LEU A 322 24.37 -10.22 6.56
CA LEU A 322 24.40 -11.64 6.91
C LEU A 322 23.71 -11.78 8.27
N ARG A 323 22.49 -12.34 8.27
CA ARG A 323 21.79 -12.72 9.51
C ARG A 323 22.66 -13.73 10.23
N THR A 324 23.32 -13.32 11.32
CA THR A 324 23.99 -14.26 12.21
C THR A 324 22.90 -15.02 12.93
N THR A 325 22.71 -16.29 12.56
CA THR A 325 21.86 -17.22 13.31
C THR A 325 22.49 -17.44 14.68
N ARG A 326 22.15 -16.60 15.65
CA ARG A 326 22.39 -16.92 17.06
C ARG A 326 21.40 -18.01 17.45
N THR A 327 21.88 -19.24 17.46
CA THR A 327 21.20 -20.36 18.10
C THR A 327 20.91 -19.98 19.56
N PRO A 328 19.67 -20.14 20.05
CA PRO A 328 19.39 -19.92 21.47
C PRO A 328 20.21 -20.91 22.30
N SER A 329 20.95 -20.40 23.29
CA SER A 329 21.59 -21.17 24.36
C SER A 329 20.64 -21.39 25.52
#